data_AF-A0A328MZV5-F1
#
_entry.id   AF-A0A328MZV5-F1
#
_cell.length_a   1.000
_cell.length_b   1.000
_cell.length_c   1.000
_cell.angle_alpha   90.00
_cell.angle_beta   90.00
_cell.angle_gamma   90.00
#
_symmetry.space_group_name_H-M   'P 1'
#
loop_
_entity.id
_entity.type
_entity.pdbx_description
1 polymer ?
#
loop_
_entity_poly.entity_id
_entity_poly.type
_entity_poly.pdbx_seq_one_letter_code
_entity_poly.pdbx_strand_id
1 'polypeptide(L)'
;MGLAVGQHWLYDWIDEFEVTETSDLHAIIKYPGAVSRLYELATASLANRFDAGPLNGAVVAGSGMDIRSGMCDAFTCRNRIVDRNFGQLLHYFDYFVMEGPLASAYANLFKTTRDKKWLDRLLLLLRNDVPFLLHLRTIGLDKYVVFAGKRALTATEFHARLTASGLGNLWEPEELECLAREISRDGGVEVRQAGPRTWKVALRHPLFSGMPGHIYERKTRPKKVEAAIDIITSFVRAKIIDGATSELYKAALADLLHAEFFEQPQESGSKAQVDQVALSLNIPVLDRLKTRDIITLRESEHEHFERFRAVLVEAIAETIDKHENVPPEEIAGLVWRNTIEPSVAEIEAKLKASKRSLALKAAAGLTVGAATAAFGTLAALPFVVTAGIAAASTPLLQAYKFFDDKQAIEVSEMYFLWKAGRHSHG
;
A
#
# COMPACT_ATOMS: atom_id res chain seq x y z
N MET A 1 12.96 -11.08 20.27
CA MET A 1 13.27 -11.41 18.85
C MET A 1 12.85 -10.18 18.05
N GLY A 2 13.75 -9.63 17.23
CA GLY A 2 13.45 -8.40 16.48
C GLY A 2 12.31 -8.61 15.48
N LEU A 3 11.67 -7.51 15.07
CA LEU A 3 10.71 -7.53 13.97
C LEU A 3 11.41 -8.04 12.70
N ALA A 4 10.91 -9.12 12.14
CA ALA A 4 11.48 -9.75 10.95
C ALA A 4 10.58 -9.49 9.75
N VAL A 5 11.16 -8.93 8.70
CA VAL A 5 10.47 -8.63 7.45
C VAL A 5 10.11 -9.94 6.74
N GLY A 6 8.90 -10.02 6.20
CA GLY A 6 8.41 -11.18 5.44
C GLY A 6 8.14 -12.44 6.26
N GLN A 7 8.29 -12.40 7.59
CA GLN A 7 8.04 -13.55 8.45
C GLN A 7 6.63 -13.51 9.05
N HIS A 8 5.96 -14.65 9.03
CA HIS A 8 4.65 -14.82 9.65
C HIS A 8 4.40 -16.29 10.01
N TRP A 9 3.79 -16.56 11.16
CA TRP A 9 3.54 -17.93 11.62
C TRP A 9 2.73 -18.79 10.63
N LEU A 10 1.83 -18.17 9.85
CA LEU A 10 1.06 -18.86 8.82
C LEU A 10 1.88 -19.12 7.56
N TYR A 11 2.94 -18.34 7.28
CA TYR A 11 3.89 -18.67 6.23
C TYR A 11 4.67 -19.94 6.56
N ASP A 12 5.10 -20.10 7.81
CA ASP A 12 5.79 -21.32 8.25
C ASP A 12 4.91 -22.56 8.00
N TRP A 13 3.60 -22.45 8.26
CA TRP A 13 2.64 -23.50 7.95
C TRP A 13 2.45 -23.73 6.44
N ILE A 14 2.35 -22.65 5.66
CA ILE A 14 2.24 -22.72 4.19
C ILE A 14 3.46 -23.45 3.60
N ASP A 15 4.66 -23.13 4.08
CA ASP A 15 5.91 -23.69 3.58
C ASP A 15 6.09 -25.16 4.01
N GLU A 16 5.78 -25.49 5.27
CA GLU A 16 5.88 -26.85 5.81
C GLU A 16 4.98 -27.85 5.07
N PHE A 17 3.80 -27.41 4.62
CA PHE A 17 2.84 -28.24 3.89
C PHE A 17 2.80 -27.95 2.39
N GLU A 18 3.78 -27.21 1.86
CA GLU A 18 3.94 -26.89 0.43
C GLU A 18 2.66 -26.36 -0.22
N VAL A 19 1.93 -25.49 0.48
CA VAL A 19 0.67 -24.93 -0.03
C VAL A 19 0.97 -23.92 -1.14
N THR A 20 0.60 -24.24 -2.37
CA THR A 20 0.83 -23.34 -3.52
C THR A 20 -0.44 -22.69 -4.01
N GLU A 21 -1.60 -23.30 -3.75
CA GLU A 21 -2.90 -22.79 -4.17
C GLU A 21 -4.03 -23.07 -3.16
N THR A 22 -5.17 -22.42 -3.36
CA THR A 22 -6.33 -22.56 -2.46
C THR A 22 -6.96 -23.95 -2.52
N SER A 23 -6.81 -24.66 -3.64
CA SER A 23 -7.31 -26.03 -3.86
C SER A 23 -6.77 -26.99 -2.81
N ASP A 24 -5.49 -26.85 -2.48
CA ASP A 24 -4.71 -27.74 -1.64
C ASP A 24 -5.28 -27.82 -0.22
N LEU A 25 -5.88 -26.73 0.25
CA LEU A 25 -6.34 -26.57 1.63
C LEU A 25 -7.28 -27.69 2.08
N HIS A 26 -8.19 -28.16 1.22
CA HIS A 26 -9.12 -29.24 1.60
C HIS A 26 -8.45 -30.58 1.79
N ALA A 27 -7.43 -30.87 0.99
CA ALA A 27 -6.66 -32.11 1.13
C ALA A 27 -5.79 -32.02 2.38
N ILE A 28 -5.13 -30.88 2.58
CA ILE A 28 -4.15 -30.68 3.66
C ILE A 28 -4.81 -30.76 5.04
N ILE A 29 -5.96 -30.10 5.25
CA ILE A 29 -6.63 -30.12 6.56
C ILE A 29 -7.25 -31.48 6.91
N LYS A 30 -7.34 -32.43 5.97
CA LYS A 30 -7.75 -33.80 6.31
C LYS A 30 -6.65 -34.53 7.07
N TYR A 31 -5.39 -34.09 6.96
CA TYR A 31 -4.29 -34.66 7.71
C TYR A 31 -4.29 -34.07 9.13
N PRO A 32 -4.45 -34.90 10.18
CA PRO A 32 -4.48 -34.43 11.55
C PRO A 32 -3.20 -33.69 11.97
N GLY A 33 -2.05 -34.09 11.41
CA GLY A 33 -0.76 -33.44 11.63
C GLY A 33 -0.76 -31.96 11.21
N ALA A 34 -1.27 -31.65 10.00
CA ALA A 34 -1.33 -30.28 9.49
C ALA A 34 -2.21 -29.38 10.36
N VAL A 35 -3.35 -29.91 10.80
CA VAL A 35 -4.29 -29.20 11.69
C VAL A 35 -3.68 -28.98 13.08
N SER A 36 -2.98 -29.98 13.63
CA SER A 36 -2.27 -29.85 14.91
C SER A 36 -1.15 -28.82 14.84
N ARG A 37 -0.37 -28.85 13.74
CA ARG A 37 0.74 -27.92 13.52
C ARG A 37 0.26 -26.49 13.36
N LEU A 38 -0.86 -26.27 12.67
CA LEU A 38 -1.49 -24.96 12.57
C LEU A 38 -1.83 -24.37 13.95
N TYR A 39 -2.39 -25.20 14.85
CA TYR A 39 -2.70 -24.78 16.22
C TYR A 39 -1.44 -24.48 17.04
N GLU A 40 -0.40 -25.31 16.91
CA GLU A 40 0.89 -25.12 17.57
C GLU A 40 1.53 -23.78 17.15
N LEU A 41 1.65 -23.52 15.85
CA LEU A 41 2.23 -22.27 15.33
C LEU A 41 1.41 -21.05 15.75
N ALA A 42 0.08 -21.13 15.70
CA ALA A 42 -0.80 -20.05 16.15
C ALA A 42 -0.63 -19.79 17.67
N THR A 43 -0.53 -20.83 18.49
CA THR A 43 -0.35 -20.64 19.96
C THR A 43 1.03 -20.15 20.33
N ALA A 44 2.08 -20.63 19.67
CA ALA A 44 3.45 -20.15 19.85
C ALA A 44 3.58 -18.66 19.47
N SER A 45 2.95 -18.26 18.36
CA SER A 45 2.91 -16.87 17.90
C SER A 45 2.29 -15.93 18.94
N LEU A 46 1.27 -16.38 19.69
CA LEU A 46 0.67 -15.57 20.77
C LEU A 46 1.61 -15.35 21.97
N ALA A 47 2.53 -16.29 22.22
CA ALA A 47 3.52 -16.15 23.29
C ALA A 47 4.65 -15.19 22.88
N ASN A 48 4.96 -15.12 21.59
CA ASN A 48 5.96 -14.23 21.02
C ASN A 48 5.40 -12.82 20.87
N ARG A 49 5.51 -12.01 21.92
CA ARG A 49 5.37 -10.56 21.78
C ARG A 49 6.63 -10.04 21.10
N PHE A 50 6.49 -9.54 19.88
CA PHE A 50 7.60 -8.86 19.20
C PHE A 50 7.93 -7.58 19.98
N ASP A 51 9.22 -7.36 20.25
CA ASP A 51 9.67 -6.08 20.80
C ASP A 51 9.45 -5.01 19.74
N ALA A 52 8.58 -4.06 20.06
CA ALA A 52 8.35 -2.91 19.22
C ALA A 52 9.56 -1.98 19.28
N GLY A 53 10.46 -2.13 18.32
CA GLY A 53 11.50 -1.16 18.03
C GLY A 53 11.03 -0.15 16.99
N PRO A 54 11.60 1.07 16.97
CA PRO A 54 11.37 1.98 15.86
C PRO A 54 11.80 1.34 14.55
N LEU A 55 10.97 1.45 13.53
CA LEU A 55 11.28 1.03 12.17
C LEU A 55 11.43 2.28 11.31
N ASN A 56 12.67 2.64 10.99
CA ASN A 56 12.95 3.78 10.14
C ASN A 56 12.38 3.56 8.74
N GLY A 57 11.76 4.61 8.17
CA GLY A 57 11.13 4.53 6.85
C GLY A 57 9.92 3.60 6.79
N ALA A 58 9.34 3.23 7.94
CA ALA A 58 8.15 2.40 7.96
C ALA A 58 6.86 3.22 8.04
N VAL A 59 5.80 2.61 7.55
CA VAL A 59 4.43 3.11 7.66
C VAL A 59 3.56 2.04 8.29
N VAL A 60 2.78 2.40 9.29
CA VAL A 60 1.75 1.54 9.86
C VAL A 60 0.57 1.52 8.91
N ALA A 61 0.21 0.33 8.45
CA ALA A 61 -1.05 0.10 7.76
C ALA A 61 -2.18 0.28 8.76
N GLY A 62 -3.12 1.15 8.43
CA GLY A 62 -4.30 1.42 9.22
C GLY A 62 -5.57 0.85 8.58
N SER A 63 -6.66 1.51 8.90
CA SER A 63 -8.00 1.18 8.45
C SER A 63 -8.09 1.21 6.92
N GLY A 64 -8.33 0.03 6.36
CA GLY A 64 -8.45 -0.24 4.94
C GLY A 64 -7.20 -0.77 4.27
N MET A 65 -6.05 -0.70 4.92
CA MET A 65 -4.82 -1.35 4.46
C MET A 65 -4.60 -2.70 5.13
N ASP A 66 -5.06 -2.87 6.37
CA ASP A 66 -4.94 -4.15 7.06
C ASP A 66 -5.91 -5.22 6.56
N ILE A 67 -5.45 -6.46 6.73
CA ILE A 67 -6.17 -7.71 6.42
C ILE A 67 -7.53 -7.75 7.11
N ARG A 68 -7.62 -7.22 8.33
CA ARG A 68 -8.78 -7.30 9.23
C ARG A 68 -9.50 -5.97 9.42
N SER A 69 -9.31 -4.98 8.55
CA SER A 69 -9.95 -3.65 8.66
C SER A 69 -11.49 -3.63 8.62
N GLY A 70 -12.17 -4.78 8.72
CA GLY A 70 -13.62 -4.92 8.76
C GLY A 70 -14.32 -4.68 7.42
N MET A 71 -13.61 -4.07 6.46
CA MET A 71 -14.12 -3.81 5.11
C MET A 71 -14.16 -5.01 4.19
N CYS A 72 -13.18 -5.90 4.39
CA CYS A 72 -12.59 -6.59 3.25
C CYS A 72 -11.98 -7.91 3.72
N ASP A 73 -12.81 -8.82 4.23
CA ASP A 73 -12.31 -10.12 4.68
C ASP A 73 -12.07 -11.11 3.52
N ALA A 74 -12.76 -10.89 2.40
CA ALA A 74 -12.60 -11.73 1.22
C ALA A 74 -11.27 -11.44 0.51
N PHE A 75 -10.54 -12.49 0.16
CA PHE A 75 -9.27 -12.42 -0.58
C PHE A 75 -9.31 -11.46 -1.80
N THR A 76 -10.35 -11.58 -2.64
CA THR A 76 -10.49 -10.77 -3.87
C THR A 76 -10.63 -9.28 -3.62
N CYS A 77 -11.16 -8.91 -2.46
CA CYS A 77 -11.22 -7.53 -2.03
C CYS A 77 -9.83 -7.08 -1.55
N ARG A 78 -9.17 -7.87 -0.68
CA ARG A 78 -7.86 -7.52 -0.08
C ARG A 78 -6.77 -7.34 -1.13
N ASN A 79 -6.70 -8.28 -2.08
CA ASN A 79 -5.76 -8.24 -3.19
C ASN A 79 -5.90 -6.92 -3.98
N ARG A 80 -7.13 -6.52 -4.33
CA ARG A 80 -7.36 -5.28 -5.09
C ARG A 80 -6.85 -4.03 -4.36
N ILE A 81 -6.97 -4.01 -3.03
CA ILE A 81 -6.45 -2.92 -2.21
C ILE A 81 -4.92 -2.92 -2.27
N VAL A 82 -4.30 -4.08 -2.04
CA VAL A 82 -2.85 -4.24 -2.11
C VAL A 82 -2.31 -3.84 -3.49
N ASP A 83 -2.89 -4.35 -4.56
CA ASP A 83 -2.44 -4.15 -5.93
C ASP A 83 -2.50 -2.69 -6.39
N ARG A 84 -3.40 -1.89 -5.81
CA ARG A 84 -3.63 -0.50 -6.21
C ARG A 84 -2.96 0.52 -5.30
N ASN A 85 -2.94 0.28 -3.99
CA ASN A 85 -2.64 1.35 -3.04
C ASN A 85 -1.25 1.21 -2.39
N PHE A 86 -0.73 -0.01 -2.22
CA PHE A 86 0.54 -0.19 -1.51
C PHE A 86 1.72 0.34 -2.33
N GLY A 87 1.69 0.16 -3.66
CA GLY A 87 2.71 0.69 -4.55
C GLY A 87 2.89 2.20 -4.44
N GLN A 88 1.80 2.94 -4.22
CA GLN A 88 1.83 4.39 -4.05
C GLN A 88 2.56 4.83 -2.79
N LEU A 89 2.82 3.96 -1.82
CA LEU A 89 3.55 4.31 -0.60
C LEU A 89 5.01 3.83 -0.65
N LEU A 90 5.31 2.83 -1.48
CA LEU A 90 6.65 2.28 -1.67
C LEU A 90 7.64 3.21 -2.37
N HIS A 91 7.18 4.37 -2.87
CA HIS A 91 8.06 5.38 -3.45
C HIS A 91 8.87 6.14 -2.38
N TYR A 92 8.42 6.11 -1.13
CA TYR A 92 9.05 6.75 0.01
C TYR A 92 9.34 5.74 1.14
N PHE A 93 8.33 4.97 1.56
CA PHE A 93 8.44 4.04 2.67
C PHE A 93 9.15 2.74 2.26
N ASP A 94 9.99 2.24 3.16
CA ASP A 94 10.67 0.96 3.05
C ASP A 94 9.79 -0.21 3.48
N TYR A 95 9.01 -0.03 4.54
CA TYR A 95 8.29 -1.14 5.15
C TYR A 95 6.85 -0.76 5.52
N PHE A 96 5.93 -1.70 5.35
CA PHE A 96 4.61 -1.66 5.94
C PHE A 96 4.61 -2.46 7.23
N VAL A 97 4.23 -1.83 8.33
CA VAL A 97 3.85 -2.54 9.56
C VAL A 97 2.37 -2.82 9.47
N MET A 98 1.99 -4.07 9.29
CA MET A 98 0.59 -4.45 9.10
C MET A 98 0.20 -5.66 9.95
N GLU A 99 -1.08 -5.74 10.28
CA GLU A 99 -1.62 -6.88 10.98
C GLU A 99 -1.89 -8.05 10.02
N GLY A 100 -1.17 -9.14 10.26
CA GLY A 100 -1.31 -10.41 9.55
C GLY A 100 -2.58 -11.18 9.92
N PRO A 101 -2.77 -12.39 9.36
CA PRO A 101 -3.76 -13.33 9.87
C PRO A 101 -3.58 -13.58 11.38
N LEU A 102 -4.64 -13.29 12.15
CA LEU A 102 -4.59 -13.30 13.61
C LEU A 102 -4.41 -14.71 14.18
N ALA A 103 -3.24 -14.97 14.77
CA ALA A 103 -2.96 -16.20 15.50
C ALA A 103 -4.04 -16.50 16.58
N SER A 104 -4.56 -15.47 17.23
CA SER A 104 -5.63 -15.59 18.23
C SER A 104 -6.94 -16.11 17.65
N ALA A 105 -7.29 -15.74 16.43
CA ALA A 105 -8.51 -16.22 15.77
C ALA A 105 -8.44 -17.73 15.53
N TYR A 106 -7.29 -18.22 15.05
CA TYR A 106 -7.05 -19.65 14.87
C TYR A 106 -7.02 -20.36 16.23
N ALA A 107 -6.18 -19.92 17.16
CA ALA A 107 -6.05 -20.53 18.48
C ALA A 107 -7.39 -20.61 19.23
N ASN A 108 -8.23 -19.58 19.15
CA ASN A 108 -9.56 -19.59 19.77
C ASN A 108 -10.52 -20.53 19.06
N LEU A 109 -10.48 -20.63 17.73
CA LEU A 109 -11.29 -21.60 16.99
C LEU A 109 -10.99 -23.04 17.47
N PHE A 110 -9.73 -23.38 17.72
CA PHE A 110 -9.32 -24.69 18.25
C PHE A 110 -9.78 -24.96 19.68
N LYS A 111 -10.05 -23.92 20.48
CA LYS A 111 -10.62 -24.04 21.84
C LYS A 111 -12.13 -24.28 21.83
N THR A 112 -12.82 -24.01 20.72
CA THR A 112 -14.26 -24.26 20.60
C THR A 112 -14.59 -25.72 20.32
N THR A 113 -15.81 -26.15 20.68
CA THR A 113 -16.29 -27.50 20.39
C THR A 113 -16.22 -27.81 18.89
N ARG A 114 -15.62 -28.96 18.55
CA ARG A 114 -15.48 -29.44 17.17
C ARG A 114 -16.82 -29.98 16.64
N ASP A 115 -17.72 -29.07 16.29
CA ASP A 115 -18.96 -29.39 15.60
C ASP A 115 -18.77 -29.46 14.08
N LYS A 116 -19.81 -29.84 13.33
CA LYS A 116 -19.75 -29.89 11.86
C LYS A 116 -19.35 -28.54 11.23
N LYS A 117 -19.71 -27.43 11.89
CA LYS A 117 -19.36 -26.07 11.44
C LYS A 117 -17.95 -25.65 11.78
N TRP A 118 -17.26 -26.36 12.67
CA TRP A 118 -15.90 -26.05 13.07
C TRP A 118 -14.95 -26.13 11.87
N LEU A 119 -15.06 -27.20 11.09
CA LEU A 119 -14.24 -27.39 9.88
C LEU A 119 -14.56 -26.33 8.82
N ASP A 120 -15.85 -26.01 8.63
CA ASP A 120 -16.26 -24.97 7.69
C ASP A 120 -15.70 -23.59 8.08
N ARG A 121 -15.67 -23.27 9.37
CA ARG A 121 -15.06 -22.02 9.89
C ARG A 121 -13.56 -22.00 9.70
N LEU A 122 -12.87 -23.11 9.97
CA LEU A 122 -11.42 -23.22 9.75
C LEU A 122 -11.08 -23.04 8.27
N LEU A 123 -11.82 -23.72 7.39
CA LEU A 123 -11.69 -23.58 5.94
C LEU A 123 -11.95 -22.14 5.49
N LEU A 124 -12.95 -21.47 6.05
CA LEU A 124 -13.25 -20.08 5.71
C LEU A 124 -12.08 -19.15 6.06
N LEU A 125 -11.44 -19.33 7.23
CA LEU A 125 -10.26 -18.55 7.60
C LEU A 125 -9.11 -18.83 6.63
N LEU A 126 -8.75 -20.10 6.43
CA LEU A 126 -7.64 -20.49 5.56
C LEU A 126 -7.84 -20.03 4.11
N ARG A 127 -9.06 -20.15 3.57
CA ARG A 127 -9.38 -19.73 2.18
C ARG A 127 -9.27 -18.22 1.96
N ASN A 128 -9.32 -17.41 3.02
CA ASN A 128 -9.12 -15.96 2.91
C ASN A 128 -7.68 -15.56 3.20
N ASP A 129 -7.06 -16.19 4.19
CA ASP A 129 -5.75 -15.79 4.70
C ASP A 129 -4.60 -16.38 3.88
N VAL A 130 -4.66 -17.67 3.51
CA VAL A 130 -3.58 -18.32 2.74
C VAL A 130 -3.42 -17.71 1.35
N PRO A 131 -4.48 -17.55 0.53
CA PRO A 131 -4.31 -16.98 -0.80
C PRO A 131 -3.84 -15.53 -0.76
N PHE A 132 -4.21 -14.78 0.28
CA PHE A 132 -3.73 -13.42 0.49
C PHE A 132 -2.22 -13.40 0.74
N LEU A 133 -1.73 -14.23 1.66
CA LEU A 133 -0.31 -14.37 1.95
C LEU A 133 0.48 -14.85 0.72
N LEU A 134 -0.03 -15.85 -0.01
CA LEU A 134 0.58 -16.29 -1.27
C LEU A 134 0.62 -15.18 -2.34
N HIS A 135 -0.42 -14.33 -2.40
CA HIS A 135 -0.43 -13.17 -3.28
C HIS A 135 0.65 -12.16 -2.92
N LEU A 136 0.83 -11.84 -1.63
CA LEU A 136 1.90 -10.93 -1.17
C LEU A 136 3.29 -11.42 -1.62
N ARG A 137 3.57 -12.73 -1.46
CA ARG A 137 4.80 -13.36 -1.99
C ARG A 137 4.91 -13.27 -3.51
N THR A 138 3.83 -13.56 -4.21
CA THR A 138 3.80 -13.57 -5.68
C THR A 138 4.13 -12.20 -6.27
N ILE A 139 3.70 -11.11 -5.61
CA ILE A 139 4.02 -9.75 -6.03
C ILE A 139 5.31 -9.20 -5.41
N GLY A 140 5.97 -9.97 -4.53
CA GLY A 140 7.19 -9.58 -3.81
C GLY A 140 6.98 -8.59 -2.66
N LEU A 141 5.74 -8.32 -2.27
CA LEU A 141 5.42 -7.34 -1.22
C LEU A 141 5.75 -7.86 0.18
N ASP A 142 5.80 -9.18 0.38
CA ASP A 142 6.20 -9.79 1.63
C ASP A 142 7.58 -9.31 2.12
N LYS A 143 8.52 -9.04 1.21
CA LYS A 143 9.84 -8.47 1.52
C LYS A 143 9.83 -7.03 2.04
N TYR A 144 8.67 -6.37 2.00
CA TYR A 144 8.47 -5.00 2.49
C TYR A 144 7.42 -4.97 3.60
N VAL A 145 7.00 -6.12 4.13
CA VAL A 145 5.97 -6.22 5.16
C VAL A 145 6.58 -6.74 6.45
N VAL A 146 6.38 -5.99 7.52
CA VAL A 146 6.57 -6.45 8.88
C VAL A 146 5.19 -6.80 9.45
N PHE A 147 4.94 -8.10 9.63
CA PHE A 147 3.72 -8.53 10.29
C PHE A 147 3.84 -8.32 11.80
N ALA A 148 3.02 -7.41 12.31
CA ALA A 148 2.99 -7.12 13.73
C ALA A 148 1.55 -7.03 14.24
N GLY A 149 1.32 -7.57 15.43
CA GLY A 149 0.04 -7.40 16.11
C GLY A 149 -0.15 -5.94 16.48
N LYS A 150 -1.36 -5.42 16.29
CA LYS A 150 -1.70 -4.08 16.76
C LYS A 150 -1.71 -4.04 18.29
N ARG A 151 -1.40 -2.87 18.85
CA ARG A 151 -1.34 -2.71 20.31
C ARG A 151 -2.72 -2.97 20.92
N ALA A 152 -2.83 -4.00 21.74
CA ALA A 152 -3.98 -4.16 22.61
C ALA A 152 -3.98 -3.05 23.66
N LEU A 153 -5.04 -2.25 23.69
CA LEU A 153 -5.22 -1.20 24.69
C LEU A 153 -6.10 -1.70 25.83
N THR A 154 -5.72 -1.37 27.06
CA THR A 154 -6.64 -1.47 28.20
C THR A 154 -7.80 -0.49 28.02
N ALA A 155 -8.93 -0.72 28.70
CA ALA A 155 -10.08 0.19 28.64
C ALA A 155 -9.69 1.62 29.03
N THR A 156 -8.88 1.79 30.07
CA THR A 156 -8.40 3.10 30.54
C THR A 156 -7.51 3.80 29.50
N GLU A 157 -6.55 3.08 28.91
CA GLU A 157 -5.71 3.65 27.84
C GLU A 157 -6.53 4.03 26.62
N PHE A 158 -7.50 3.18 26.25
CA PHE A 158 -8.41 3.44 25.13
C PHE A 158 -9.20 4.73 25.34
N HIS A 159 -9.85 4.88 26.51
CA HIS A 159 -10.61 6.08 26.84
C HIS A 159 -9.73 7.32 26.89
N ALA A 160 -8.54 7.26 27.49
CA ALA A 160 -7.62 8.39 27.54
C ALA A 160 -7.24 8.89 26.14
N ARG A 161 -6.96 7.98 25.22
CA ARG A 161 -6.61 8.30 23.83
C ARG A 161 -7.79 8.84 23.05
N LEU A 162 -8.96 8.25 23.22
CA LEU A 162 -10.20 8.73 22.60
C LEU A 162 -10.53 10.16 23.05
N THR A 163 -10.36 10.48 24.34
CA THR A 163 -10.52 11.85 24.83
C THR A 163 -9.48 12.79 24.23
N ALA A 164 -8.21 12.37 24.17
CA ALA A 164 -7.14 13.16 23.56
C ALA A 164 -7.38 13.42 22.06
N SER A 165 -8.01 12.49 21.35
CA SER A 165 -8.41 12.66 19.95
C SER A 165 -9.72 13.43 19.77
N GLY A 166 -10.24 14.09 20.81
CA GLY A 166 -11.49 14.87 20.76
C GLY A 166 -12.76 14.05 20.50
N LEU A 167 -12.66 12.72 20.47
CA LEU A 167 -13.78 11.81 20.22
C LEU A 167 -14.40 11.26 21.52
N GLY A 168 -13.99 11.78 22.68
CA GLY A 168 -14.46 11.33 23.99
C GLY A 168 -15.99 11.33 24.10
N ASN A 169 -16.63 12.46 23.74
CA ASN A 169 -18.09 12.61 23.82
C ASN A 169 -18.83 11.66 22.88
N LEU A 170 -18.26 11.33 21.73
CA LEU A 170 -18.85 10.42 20.75
C LEU A 170 -18.99 8.98 21.28
N TRP A 171 -18.25 8.64 22.33
CA TRP A 171 -18.27 7.31 22.93
C TRP A 171 -19.26 7.18 24.09
N GLU A 172 -19.89 8.28 24.48
CA GLU A 172 -21.03 8.24 25.40
C GLU A 172 -22.24 7.60 24.68
N PRO A 173 -22.90 6.60 25.29
CA PRO A 173 -23.98 5.85 24.65
C PRO A 173 -25.11 6.75 24.08
N GLU A 174 -25.46 7.80 24.80
CA GLU A 174 -26.53 8.72 24.41
C GLU A 174 -26.17 9.54 23.17
N GLU A 175 -24.95 10.07 23.11
CA GLU A 175 -24.44 10.87 21.97
C GLU A 175 -24.31 10.01 20.72
N LEU A 176 -23.74 8.81 20.87
CA LEU A 176 -23.58 7.87 19.77
C LEU A 176 -24.93 7.41 19.21
N GLU A 177 -25.91 7.15 20.08
CA GLU A 177 -27.26 6.81 19.65
C GLU A 177 -27.96 7.99 18.96
N CYS A 178 -27.76 9.22 19.46
CA CYS A 178 -28.29 10.43 18.84
C CYS A 178 -27.77 10.58 17.39
N LEU A 179 -26.45 10.52 17.21
CA LEU A 179 -25.81 10.59 15.90
C LEU A 179 -26.27 9.45 14.98
N ALA A 180 -26.33 8.21 15.48
CA ALA A 180 -26.78 7.06 14.71
C ALA A 180 -28.25 7.19 14.26
N ARG A 181 -29.11 7.81 15.08
CA ARG A 181 -30.50 8.13 14.72
C ARG A 181 -30.56 9.19 13.63
N GLU A 182 -29.76 10.24 13.72
CA GLU A 182 -29.66 11.30 12.70
C GLU A 182 -29.25 10.71 11.35
N ILE A 183 -28.11 10.01 11.30
CA ILE A 183 -27.62 9.35 10.08
C ILE A 183 -28.67 8.38 9.51
N SER A 184 -29.35 7.63 10.38
CA SER A 184 -30.40 6.71 9.94
C SER A 184 -31.62 7.44 9.36
N ARG A 185 -32.01 8.60 9.90
CA ARG A 185 -33.14 9.41 9.42
C ARG A 185 -32.84 10.00 8.04
N ASP A 186 -31.59 10.39 7.82
CA ASP A 186 -31.12 10.94 6.53
C ASP A 186 -30.93 9.87 5.45
N GLY A 187 -31.28 8.61 5.74
CA GLY A 187 -31.12 7.51 4.81
C GLY A 187 -29.67 7.04 4.66
N GLY A 188 -28.75 7.55 5.47
CA GLY A 188 -27.33 7.22 5.44
C GLY A 188 -26.99 5.79 5.85
N VAL A 189 -27.97 4.98 6.29
CA VAL A 189 -27.78 3.55 6.57
C VAL A 189 -28.55 2.69 5.58
N GLU A 190 -27.80 1.87 4.85
CA GLU A 190 -28.33 0.90 3.89
C GLU A 190 -28.27 -0.51 4.48
N VAL A 191 -29.41 -1.22 4.50
CA VAL A 191 -29.50 -2.59 4.99
C VAL A 191 -30.10 -3.48 3.90
N ARG A 192 -29.30 -4.40 3.36
CA ARG A 192 -29.67 -5.34 2.30
C ARG A 192 -29.58 -6.79 2.78
N GLN A 193 -30.56 -7.62 2.42
CA GLN A 193 -30.49 -9.05 2.67
C GLN A 193 -29.59 -9.70 1.61
N ALA A 194 -28.53 -10.39 2.06
CA ALA A 194 -27.58 -11.09 1.20
C ALA A 194 -27.76 -12.61 1.23
N GLY A 195 -28.56 -13.13 2.17
CA GLY A 195 -28.88 -14.55 2.29
C GLY A 195 -29.98 -14.81 3.33
N PRO A 196 -30.38 -16.08 3.55
CA PRO A 196 -31.49 -16.43 4.43
C PRO A 196 -31.36 -15.90 5.87
N ARG A 197 -30.12 -15.68 6.34
CA ARG A 197 -29.82 -15.16 7.68
C ARG A 197 -28.66 -14.18 7.64
N THR A 198 -28.40 -13.57 6.47
CA THR A 198 -27.22 -12.74 6.26
C THR A 198 -27.66 -11.38 5.77
N TRP A 199 -27.31 -10.33 6.52
CA TRP A 199 -27.62 -8.95 6.18
C TRP A 199 -26.32 -8.19 5.97
N LYS A 200 -26.21 -7.51 4.83
CA LYS A 200 -25.13 -6.56 4.57
C LYS A 200 -25.65 -5.18 4.92
N VAL A 201 -24.93 -4.49 5.80
CA VAL A 201 -25.19 -3.11 6.16
C VAL A 201 -24.05 -2.25 5.65
N ALA A 202 -24.35 -1.06 5.15
CA ALA A 202 -23.35 -0.07 4.76
C ALA A 202 -23.77 1.31 5.26
N LEU A 203 -22.77 2.09 5.71
CA LEU A 203 -22.92 3.51 6.00
C LEU A 203 -22.62 4.29 4.72
N ARG A 204 -23.60 5.02 4.20
CA ARG A 204 -23.57 5.80 2.95
C ARG A 204 -23.70 7.30 3.20
N HIS A 205 -23.67 7.71 4.46
CA HIS A 205 -23.73 9.11 4.84
C HIS A 205 -22.46 9.84 4.41
N PRO A 206 -22.54 11.07 3.88
CA PRO A 206 -21.36 11.82 3.41
C PRO A 206 -20.23 11.92 4.44
N LEU A 207 -20.56 12.22 5.70
CA LEU A 207 -19.59 12.27 6.82
C LEU A 207 -18.77 10.99 7.03
N PHE A 208 -19.30 9.88 6.55
CA PHE A 208 -18.78 8.52 6.73
C PHE A 208 -18.51 7.84 5.40
N SER A 209 -18.29 8.63 4.35
CA SER A 209 -17.90 8.11 3.05
C SER A 209 -16.66 7.21 3.18
N GLY A 210 -16.63 6.14 2.40
CA GLY A 210 -15.55 5.16 2.44
C GLY A 210 -15.62 4.14 3.59
N MET A 211 -16.41 4.35 4.64
CA MET A 211 -16.42 3.41 5.77
C MET A 211 -16.87 1.98 5.40
N PRO A 212 -16.33 0.95 6.09
CA PRO A 212 -16.76 -0.42 5.98
C PRO A 212 -18.26 -0.58 6.17
N GLY A 213 -18.83 -1.51 5.41
CA GLY A 213 -20.08 -2.14 5.83
C GLY A 213 -19.86 -3.13 6.97
N HIS A 214 -20.97 -3.68 7.47
CA HIS A 214 -20.98 -4.78 8.43
C HIS A 214 -21.86 -5.94 7.93
N ILE A 215 -21.53 -7.17 8.34
CA ILE A 215 -22.32 -8.36 8.00
C ILE A 215 -22.94 -8.93 9.28
N TYR A 216 -24.26 -9.00 9.33
CA TYR A 216 -25.00 -9.65 10.42
C TYR A 216 -25.47 -11.04 10.02
N GLU A 217 -25.16 -12.03 10.84
CA GLU A 217 -25.66 -13.40 10.72
C GLU A 217 -26.86 -13.66 11.64
N ARG A 218 -28.03 -13.11 11.29
CA ARG A 218 -29.26 -13.29 12.08
C ARG A 218 -30.52 -13.36 11.24
N LYS A 219 -31.58 -13.96 11.80
CA LYS A 219 -32.87 -14.13 11.12
C LYS A 219 -33.56 -12.80 10.83
N THR A 220 -33.47 -11.86 11.76
CA THR A 220 -34.20 -10.58 11.72
C THR A 220 -33.36 -9.48 11.10
N ARG A 221 -34.01 -8.61 10.32
CA ARG A 221 -33.34 -7.43 9.73
C ARG A 221 -32.75 -6.56 10.83
N PRO A 222 -31.47 -6.12 10.73
CA PRO A 222 -30.90 -5.22 11.71
C PRO A 222 -31.56 -3.85 11.72
N LYS A 223 -31.72 -3.28 12.91
CA LYS A 223 -32.19 -1.90 13.04
C LYS A 223 -31.09 -1.00 12.48
N LYS A 224 -31.47 0.02 11.71
CA LYS A 224 -30.50 0.94 11.10
C LYS A 224 -29.64 1.66 12.15
N VAL A 225 -30.25 2.13 13.23
CA VAL A 225 -29.56 2.80 14.34
C VAL A 225 -28.54 1.88 15.00
N GLU A 226 -28.97 0.67 15.40
CA GLU A 226 -28.07 -0.36 15.95
C GLU A 226 -26.87 -0.62 15.03
N ALA A 227 -27.12 -0.75 13.73
CA ALA A 227 -26.05 -1.05 12.80
C ALA A 227 -25.11 0.13 12.53
N ALA A 228 -25.62 1.38 12.58
CA ALA A 228 -24.77 2.56 12.53
C ALA A 228 -23.86 2.66 13.77
N ILE A 229 -24.40 2.42 14.96
CA ILE A 229 -23.62 2.37 16.22
C ILE A 229 -22.48 1.35 16.07
N ASP A 230 -22.79 0.10 15.70
CA ASP A 230 -21.78 -0.96 15.57
C ASP A 230 -20.66 -0.60 14.58
N ILE A 231 -21.01 0.01 13.43
CA ILE A 231 -20.04 0.43 12.41
C ILE A 231 -19.16 1.57 12.93
N ILE A 232 -19.77 2.61 13.52
CA ILE A 232 -19.06 3.79 14.05
C ILE A 232 -18.11 3.36 15.18
N THR A 233 -18.61 2.59 16.16
CA THR A 233 -17.80 2.08 17.28
C THR A 233 -16.62 1.25 16.80
N SER A 234 -16.85 0.34 15.83
CA SER A 234 -15.80 -0.52 15.31
C SER A 234 -14.70 0.28 14.62
N PHE A 235 -15.08 1.31 13.86
CA PHE A 235 -14.13 2.15 13.15
C PHE A 235 -13.34 3.08 14.08
N VAL A 236 -14.02 3.77 15.01
CA VAL A 236 -13.35 4.59 16.03
C VAL A 236 -12.36 3.74 16.80
N ARG A 237 -12.76 2.52 17.19
CA ARG A 237 -11.87 1.60 17.89
C ARG A 237 -10.64 1.24 17.06
N ALA A 238 -10.82 0.93 15.77
CA ALA A 238 -9.71 0.66 14.87
C ALA A 238 -8.77 1.86 14.79
N LYS A 239 -9.29 3.07 14.52
CA LYS A 239 -8.48 4.31 14.43
C LYS A 239 -7.65 4.58 15.68
N ILE A 240 -8.23 4.45 16.88
CA ILE A 240 -7.49 4.66 18.14
C ILE A 240 -6.38 3.62 18.34
N ILE A 241 -6.65 2.35 17.99
CA ILE A 241 -5.65 1.28 18.04
C ILE A 241 -4.54 1.53 17.01
N ASP A 242 -4.90 1.97 15.81
CA ASP A 242 -3.98 2.24 14.70
C ASP A 242 -3.05 3.40 15.05
N GLY A 243 -3.59 4.50 15.58
CA GLY A 243 -2.80 5.63 16.09
C GLY A 243 -1.86 5.21 17.24
N ALA A 244 -2.36 4.44 18.21
CA ALA A 244 -1.52 3.92 19.29
C ALA A 244 -0.41 2.97 18.79
N THR A 245 -0.66 2.27 17.68
CA THR A 245 0.30 1.38 17.03
C THR A 245 1.35 2.19 16.25
N SER A 246 0.94 3.24 15.53
CA SER A 246 1.82 4.22 14.88
C SER A 246 2.78 4.87 15.88
N GLU A 247 2.28 5.34 17.02
CA GLU A 247 3.13 5.89 18.08
C GLU A 247 4.11 4.86 18.65
N LEU A 248 3.65 3.62 18.84
CA LEU A 248 4.48 2.53 19.37
C LEU A 248 5.68 2.23 18.46
N TYR A 249 5.45 2.20 17.14
CA TYR A 249 6.51 1.95 16.15
C TYR A 249 7.25 3.22 15.70
N LYS A 250 6.83 4.41 16.17
CA LYS A 250 7.32 5.71 15.72
C LYS A 250 7.31 5.83 14.19
N ALA A 251 6.23 5.37 13.58
CA ALA A 251 6.05 5.28 12.14
C ALA A 251 4.76 6.00 11.76
N ALA A 252 4.71 6.60 10.57
CA ALA A 252 3.51 7.28 10.10
C ALA A 252 2.34 6.31 9.92
N LEU A 253 1.10 6.80 10.02
CA LEU A 253 -0.10 5.99 9.85
C LEU A 253 -0.69 6.22 8.45
N ALA A 254 -0.72 5.18 7.62
CA ALA A 254 -1.43 5.21 6.34
C ALA A 254 -2.82 4.59 6.48
N ASP A 255 -3.84 5.39 6.19
CA ASP A 255 -5.22 4.95 6.12
C ASP A 255 -5.73 5.11 4.69
N LEU A 256 -6.47 4.12 4.19
CA LEU A 256 -7.23 4.28 2.93
C LEU A 256 -8.66 4.73 3.19
N LEU A 257 -9.02 4.80 4.46
CA LEU A 257 -10.32 5.22 4.92
C LEU A 257 -10.27 6.58 5.56
N HIS A 258 -10.67 7.55 4.76
CA HIS A 258 -10.91 8.92 5.12
C HIS A 258 -12.40 9.09 5.38
N ALA A 259 -12.77 9.05 6.66
CA ALA A 259 -14.06 9.54 7.08
C ALA A 259 -13.82 10.93 7.66
N GLU A 260 -14.15 11.96 6.87
CA GLU A 260 -13.94 13.38 7.18
C GLU A 260 -14.38 13.75 8.60
N PHE A 261 -15.42 13.08 9.11
CA PHE A 261 -15.92 13.27 10.47
C PHE A 261 -14.88 13.04 11.58
N PHE A 262 -13.93 12.13 11.37
CA PHE A 262 -12.90 11.80 12.35
C PHE A 262 -11.58 12.52 12.10
N GLU A 263 -11.49 13.29 11.03
CA GLU A 263 -10.31 14.10 10.75
C GLU A 263 -10.36 15.31 11.68
N GLN A 264 -9.46 15.33 12.65
CA GLN A 264 -9.26 16.53 13.42
C GLN A 264 -8.70 17.61 12.50
N PRO A 265 -9.18 18.86 12.57
CA PRO A 265 -8.44 19.98 12.02
C PRO A 265 -7.04 19.89 12.60
N GLN A 266 -6.01 19.80 11.75
CA GLN A 266 -4.63 19.91 12.23
C GLN A 266 -4.54 21.15 13.11
N GLU A 267 -3.99 20.99 14.32
CA GLU A 267 -3.77 22.11 15.21
C GLU A 267 -2.97 23.17 14.44
N SER A 268 -3.64 24.29 14.15
CA SER A 268 -3.04 25.43 13.46
C SER A 268 -1.80 25.86 14.23
N GLY A 269 -0.62 25.56 13.70
CA GLY A 269 0.65 25.88 14.36
C GLY A 269 1.64 24.72 14.48
N SER A 270 1.23 23.47 14.27
CA SER A 270 2.19 22.35 14.25
C SER A 270 2.89 22.26 12.89
N LYS A 271 4.22 22.21 12.91
CA LYS A 271 5.02 22.02 11.69
C LYS A 271 4.79 20.61 11.14
N ALA A 272 4.43 20.52 9.86
CA ALA A 272 4.25 19.24 9.18
C ALA A 272 5.51 18.38 9.25
N GLN A 273 5.34 17.06 9.36
CA GLN A 273 6.45 16.10 9.33
C GLN A 273 6.66 15.56 7.91
N VAL A 274 7.90 15.18 7.59
CA VAL A 274 8.25 14.64 6.26
C VAL A 274 7.38 13.45 5.88
N ASP A 275 7.19 12.50 6.80
CA ASP A 275 6.39 11.30 6.54
C ASP A 275 4.90 11.62 6.29
N GLN A 276 4.35 12.65 6.95
CA GLN A 276 2.98 13.09 6.73
C GLN A 276 2.80 13.67 5.33
N VAL A 277 3.76 14.48 4.88
CA VAL A 277 3.76 15.02 3.51
C VAL A 277 3.93 13.89 2.49
N ALA A 278 4.80 12.92 2.77
CA ALA A 278 5.03 11.78 1.89
C ALA A 278 3.77 10.90 1.74
N LEU A 279 2.99 10.71 2.81
CA LEU A 279 1.70 10.01 2.75
C LEU A 279 0.69 10.71 1.82
N SER A 280 0.68 12.05 1.85
CA SER A 280 -0.24 12.86 1.03
C SER A 280 0.28 13.11 -0.39
N LEU A 281 1.48 12.64 -0.72
CA LEU A 281 2.09 12.84 -2.03
C LEU A 281 1.51 11.89 -3.06
N ASN A 282 0.72 12.45 -3.97
CA ASN A 282 0.32 11.77 -5.20
C ASN A 282 1.37 12.02 -6.30
N ILE A 283 1.94 10.94 -6.82
CA ILE A 283 2.79 10.94 -8.03
C ILE A 283 2.01 10.28 -9.17
N PRO A 284 1.36 11.05 -10.07
CA PRO A 284 0.44 10.52 -11.08
C PRO A 284 1.01 9.42 -12.00
N VAL A 285 2.32 9.40 -12.18
CA VAL A 285 3.03 8.38 -12.96
C VAL A 285 2.98 7.01 -12.28
N LEU A 286 3.05 6.98 -10.94
CA LEU A 286 3.00 5.76 -10.13
C LEU A 286 1.58 5.27 -9.92
N ASP A 287 0.58 6.17 -9.89
CA ASP A 287 -0.85 5.84 -9.72
C ASP A 287 -1.39 4.84 -10.76
N ARG A 288 -0.75 4.77 -11.93
CA ARG A 288 -1.16 3.88 -13.03
C ARG A 288 -0.50 2.51 -12.97
N LEU A 289 0.52 2.34 -12.12
CA LEU A 289 1.25 1.10 -11.98
C LEU A 289 0.63 0.24 -10.89
N LYS A 290 0.67 -1.08 -11.07
CA LYS A 290 0.31 -2.00 -9.98
C LYS A 290 1.47 -2.06 -8.99
N THR A 291 1.16 -2.41 -7.74
CA THR A 291 2.17 -2.60 -6.69
C THR A 291 3.30 -3.53 -7.11
N ARG A 292 2.99 -4.63 -7.81
CA ARG A 292 4.00 -5.56 -8.35
C ARG A 292 5.01 -4.87 -9.27
N ASP A 293 4.52 -4.00 -10.16
CA ASP A 293 5.34 -3.33 -11.16
C ASP A 293 6.26 -2.31 -10.48
N ILE A 294 5.74 -1.60 -9.46
CA ILE A 294 6.53 -0.68 -8.64
C ILE A 294 7.61 -1.43 -7.86
N ILE A 295 7.30 -2.57 -7.24
CA ILE A 295 8.29 -3.41 -6.55
C ILE A 295 9.35 -3.89 -7.53
N THR A 296 8.94 -4.40 -8.69
CA THR A 296 9.87 -4.89 -9.71
C THR A 296 10.80 -3.78 -10.17
N LEU A 297 10.27 -2.58 -10.43
CA LEU A 297 11.05 -1.42 -10.84
C LEU A 297 11.99 -0.96 -9.72
N ARG A 298 11.52 -0.94 -8.48
CA ARG A 298 12.32 -0.59 -7.30
C ARG A 298 13.50 -1.55 -7.11
N GLU A 299 13.28 -2.84 -7.32
CA GLU A 299 14.34 -3.86 -7.21
C GLU A 299 15.33 -3.78 -8.40
N SER A 300 14.83 -3.63 -9.63
CA SER A 300 15.69 -3.62 -10.82
C SER A 300 16.47 -2.32 -11.00
N GLU A 301 15.95 -1.20 -10.47
CA GLU A 301 16.52 0.14 -10.59
C GLU A 301 16.93 0.71 -9.23
N HIS A 302 17.33 -0.14 -8.29
CA HIS A 302 17.53 0.22 -6.89
C HIS A 302 18.38 1.48 -6.68
N GLU A 303 19.52 1.60 -7.36
CA GLU A 303 20.37 2.81 -7.23
C GLU A 303 19.67 4.09 -7.69
N HIS A 304 18.87 4.03 -8.75
CA HIS A 304 18.12 5.19 -9.25
C HIS A 304 16.94 5.52 -8.32
N PHE A 305 16.30 4.50 -7.76
CA PHE A 305 15.25 4.66 -6.75
C PHE A 305 15.79 5.38 -5.51
N GLU A 306 16.94 4.97 -4.99
CA GLU A 306 17.53 5.60 -3.80
C GLU A 306 17.91 7.06 -4.02
N ARG A 307 18.45 7.40 -5.20
CA ARG A 307 18.72 8.80 -5.58
C ARG A 307 17.43 9.62 -5.67
N PHE A 308 16.42 9.09 -6.35
CA PHE A 308 15.10 9.72 -6.43
C PHE A 308 14.53 10.00 -5.03
N ARG A 309 14.58 8.99 -4.16
CA ARG A 309 14.05 9.09 -2.79
C ARG A 309 14.80 10.12 -1.96
N ALA A 310 16.12 10.17 -2.05
CA ALA A 310 16.91 11.17 -1.35
C ALA A 310 16.51 12.61 -1.74
N VAL A 311 16.36 12.86 -3.05
CA VAL A 311 15.90 14.16 -3.57
C VAL A 311 14.46 14.46 -3.15
N LEU A 312 13.60 13.44 -3.12
CA LEU A 312 12.23 13.61 -2.65
C LEU A 312 12.19 14.05 -1.18
N VAL A 313 12.94 13.38 -0.30
CA VAL A 313 13.05 13.72 1.13
C VAL A 313 13.54 15.15 1.30
N GLU A 314 14.58 15.53 0.56
CA GLU A 314 15.13 16.89 0.60
C GLU A 314 14.11 17.93 0.13
N ALA A 315 13.42 17.68 -0.99
CA ALA A 315 12.40 18.58 -1.52
C ALA A 315 11.23 18.77 -0.54
N ILE A 316 10.80 17.70 0.14
CA ILE A 316 9.78 17.75 1.18
C ILE A 316 10.27 18.61 2.35
N ALA A 317 11.46 18.32 2.88
CA ALA A 317 12.02 19.06 4.02
C ALA A 317 12.18 20.56 3.71
N GLU A 318 12.71 20.90 2.54
CA GLU A 318 12.90 22.29 2.12
C GLU A 318 11.55 23.03 1.94
N THR A 319 10.52 22.33 1.44
CA THR A 319 9.19 22.93 1.28
C THR A 319 8.51 23.13 2.64
N ILE A 320 8.65 22.18 3.58
CA ILE A 320 8.18 22.33 4.95
C ILE A 320 8.84 23.55 5.63
N ASP A 321 10.15 23.74 5.45
CA ASP A 321 10.88 24.88 6.04
C ASP A 321 10.46 26.23 5.44
N LYS A 322 10.09 26.27 4.15
CA LYS A 322 9.59 27.50 3.49
C LYS A 322 8.14 27.83 3.83
N HIS A 323 7.35 26.84 4.25
CA HIS A 323 5.91 26.93 4.41
C HIS A 323 5.47 26.45 5.81
N GLU A 324 5.92 27.17 6.84
CA GLU A 324 5.51 26.88 8.22
C GLU A 324 3.98 27.04 8.37
N ASN A 325 3.35 26.07 9.02
CA ASN A 325 1.91 26.01 9.31
C ASN A 325 0.99 25.77 8.09
N VAL A 326 1.52 25.22 7.00
CA VAL A 326 0.71 24.75 5.87
C VAL A 326 0.39 23.25 6.05
N PRO A 327 -0.84 22.79 5.74
CA PRO A 327 -1.20 21.37 5.84
C PRO A 327 -0.33 20.47 4.94
N PRO A 328 -0.03 19.22 5.35
CA PRO A 328 0.79 18.28 4.60
C PRO A 328 0.32 18.05 3.16
N GLU A 329 -0.99 18.04 2.91
CA GLU A 329 -1.60 17.84 1.59
C GLU A 329 -1.24 19.00 0.63
N GLU A 330 -1.27 20.23 1.14
CA GLU A 330 -0.89 21.41 0.37
C GLU A 330 0.61 21.43 0.09
N ILE A 331 1.44 21.07 1.09
CA ILE A 331 2.89 20.93 0.93
C ILE A 331 3.20 19.85 -0.11
N ALA A 332 2.55 18.69 -0.06
CA ALA A 332 2.74 17.62 -1.03
C ALA A 332 2.41 18.10 -2.47
N GLY A 333 1.32 18.85 -2.62
CA GLY A 333 0.96 19.49 -3.90
C GLY A 333 2.00 20.50 -4.39
N LEU A 334 2.66 21.23 -3.48
CA LEU A 334 3.76 22.15 -3.82
C LEU A 334 5.02 21.37 -4.25
N VAL A 335 5.40 20.32 -3.52
CA VAL A 335 6.55 19.46 -3.86
C VAL A 335 6.37 18.87 -5.26
N TRP A 336 5.18 18.35 -5.57
CA TRP A 336 4.87 17.82 -6.91
C TRP A 336 5.04 18.90 -7.99
N ARG A 337 4.31 20.03 -7.87
CA ARG A 337 4.25 21.06 -8.92
C ARG A 337 5.57 21.81 -9.12
N ASN A 338 6.32 22.04 -8.04
CA ASN A 338 7.48 22.91 -8.07
C ASN A 338 8.80 22.15 -8.26
N THR A 339 8.85 20.87 -7.88
CA THR A 339 10.08 20.07 -7.92
C THR A 339 9.95 18.86 -8.82
N ILE A 340 9.00 17.95 -8.55
CA ILE A 340 8.97 16.65 -9.23
C ILE A 340 8.52 16.78 -10.70
N GLU A 341 7.37 17.41 -10.94
CA GLU A 341 6.76 17.54 -12.28
C GLU A 341 7.69 18.27 -13.26
N PRO A 342 8.29 19.43 -12.92
CA PRO A 342 9.22 20.11 -13.82
C PRO A 342 10.44 19.27 -14.18
N SER A 343 11.03 18.56 -13.22
CA SER A 343 12.22 17.73 -13.47
C SER A 343 11.92 16.53 -14.37
N VAL A 344 10.75 15.90 -14.21
CA VAL A 344 10.31 14.82 -15.12
C VAL A 344 10.04 15.38 -16.54
N ALA A 345 9.37 16.53 -16.64
CA ALA A 345 9.09 17.18 -17.92
C ALA A 345 10.37 17.61 -18.66
N GLU A 346 11.41 18.01 -17.93
CA GLU A 346 12.71 18.35 -18.52
C GLU A 346 13.39 17.13 -19.15
N ILE A 347 13.35 15.96 -18.50
CA ILE A 347 13.85 14.70 -19.06
C ILE A 347 13.11 14.36 -20.36
N GLU A 348 11.78 14.49 -20.38
CA GLU A 348 10.96 14.23 -21.57
C GLU A 348 11.28 15.21 -22.71
N ALA A 349 11.45 16.49 -22.41
CA ALA A 349 11.80 17.52 -23.38
C ALA A 349 13.18 17.26 -23.99
N LYS A 350 14.19 16.92 -23.16
CA LYS A 350 15.54 16.53 -23.61
C LYS A 350 15.48 15.33 -24.56
N LEU A 351 14.78 14.26 -24.18
CA LEU A 351 14.62 13.08 -25.05
C LEU A 351 13.93 13.38 -26.37
N LYS A 352 12.86 14.18 -26.34
CA LYS A 352 12.11 14.54 -27.54
C LYS A 352 12.98 15.38 -28.47
N ALA A 353 13.78 16.30 -27.94
CA ALA A 353 14.74 17.08 -28.71
C ALA A 353 15.82 16.19 -29.33
N SER A 354 16.42 15.26 -28.57
CA SER A 354 17.44 14.33 -29.08
C SER A 354 16.87 13.39 -30.16
N LYS A 355 15.67 12.85 -29.95
CA LYS A 355 14.96 12.04 -30.97
C LYS A 355 14.65 12.82 -32.24
N ARG A 356 14.15 14.06 -32.11
CA ARG A 356 13.84 14.92 -33.27
C ARG A 356 15.09 15.28 -34.04
N SER A 357 16.18 15.58 -33.34
CA SER A 357 17.50 15.86 -33.94
C SER A 357 18.01 14.64 -34.72
N LEU A 358 17.90 13.44 -34.15
CA LEU A 358 18.26 12.19 -34.80
C LEU A 358 17.39 11.90 -36.04
N ALA A 359 16.07 12.09 -35.94
CA ALA A 359 15.13 11.84 -37.04
C ALA A 359 15.30 12.83 -38.21
N LEU A 360 15.38 14.14 -37.95
CA LEU A 360 15.58 15.16 -38.97
C LEU A 360 16.89 14.95 -39.74
N LYS A 361 17.93 14.48 -39.05
CA LYS A 361 19.25 14.31 -39.65
C LYS A 361 19.47 12.93 -40.26
N ALA A 362 18.78 11.89 -39.79
CA ALA A 362 18.67 10.62 -40.52
C ALA A 362 17.93 10.84 -41.86
N ALA A 363 16.86 11.66 -41.87
CA ALA A 363 16.19 12.05 -43.09
C ALA A 363 17.09 12.87 -44.03
N ALA A 364 17.91 13.79 -43.49
CA ALA A 364 18.90 14.55 -44.26
C ALA A 364 20.09 13.69 -44.75
N GLY A 365 20.45 12.63 -44.02
CA GLY A 365 21.49 11.66 -44.41
C GLY A 365 21.03 10.71 -45.51
N LEU A 366 19.75 10.32 -45.52
CA LEU A 366 19.15 9.50 -46.58
C LEU A 366 19.06 10.22 -47.94
N THR A 367 19.21 11.55 -47.97
CA THR A 367 19.36 12.31 -49.22
C THR A 367 20.78 12.31 -49.81
N VAL A 368 21.78 11.71 -49.14
CA VAL A 368 23.18 11.65 -49.64
C VAL A 368 23.73 10.21 -49.77
N GLY A 369 23.06 9.17 -49.28
CA GLY A 369 23.49 7.79 -49.51
C GLY A 369 22.50 6.75 -49.02
N ALA A 370 22.35 5.66 -49.77
CA ALA A 370 21.32 4.65 -49.61
C ALA A 370 21.29 3.96 -48.22
N ALA A 371 20.09 3.49 -47.89
CA ALA A 371 19.62 2.97 -46.61
C ALA A 371 20.45 1.84 -45.96
N THR A 372 20.49 1.85 -44.63
CA THR A 372 20.61 0.63 -43.81
C THR A 372 19.65 0.67 -42.63
N ALA A 373 18.87 -0.40 -42.49
CA ALA A 373 17.84 -0.62 -41.49
C ALA A 373 18.42 -0.62 -40.06
N ALA A 374 17.81 0.15 -39.16
CA ALA A 374 18.22 0.22 -37.76
C ALA A 374 17.02 0.08 -36.82
N PHE A 375 16.55 -1.16 -36.64
CA PHE A 375 15.88 -1.60 -35.42
C PHE A 375 16.25 -3.07 -35.19
N GLY A 376 17.17 -3.36 -34.26
CA GLY A 376 17.38 -4.71 -33.73
C GLY A 376 18.80 -5.18 -33.40
N THR A 377 19.87 -4.62 -33.97
CA THR A 377 21.19 -5.29 -33.98
C THR A 377 22.41 -4.43 -33.57
N LEU A 378 22.27 -3.48 -32.63
CA LEU A 378 23.41 -2.67 -32.16
C LEU A 378 24.00 -3.07 -30.79
N ALA A 379 23.62 -4.22 -30.24
CA ALA A 379 24.26 -4.78 -29.04
C ALA A 379 25.48 -5.66 -29.34
N ALA A 380 25.85 -5.87 -30.62
CA ALA A 380 26.94 -6.78 -30.98
C ALA A 380 27.69 -6.31 -32.25
N LEU A 381 28.59 -5.34 -32.12
CA LEU A 381 29.63 -5.14 -33.13
C LEU A 381 30.99 -4.84 -32.45
N PRO A 382 32.03 -5.66 -32.70
CA PRO A 382 33.38 -5.37 -32.25
C PRO A 382 34.00 -4.28 -33.14
N PHE A 383 34.69 -3.33 -32.51
CA PHE A 383 35.40 -2.23 -33.16
C PHE A 383 36.41 -2.75 -34.20
N VAL A 384 36.10 -2.61 -35.49
CA VAL A 384 37.08 -2.74 -36.59
C VAL A 384 37.37 -1.35 -37.13
N VAL A 385 38.52 -0.82 -36.74
CA VAL A 385 39.09 0.44 -37.26
C VAL A 385 39.97 0.10 -38.45
N THR A 386 39.53 0.42 -39.66
CA THR A 386 40.48 0.59 -40.79
C THR A 386 39.97 1.61 -41.80
N ALA A 387 40.84 2.59 -42.03
CA ALA A 387 40.86 3.72 -42.96
C ALA A 387 39.82 3.80 -44.08
N GLY A 388 39.16 4.96 -44.19
CA GLY A 388 38.68 5.50 -45.47
C GLY A 388 37.22 5.94 -45.56
N ILE A 389 36.69 6.77 -44.65
CA ILE A 389 35.41 7.47 -44.91
C ILE A 389 35.39 8.87 -44.27
N ALA A 390 35.60 9.92 -45.07
CA ALA A 390 35.38 11.31 -44.64
C ALA A 390 33.91 11.78 -44.80
N ALA A 391 33.02 10.95 -45.35
CA ALA A 391 31.61 11.29 -45.63
C ALA A 391 30.56 10.54 -44.79
N ALA A 392 30.96 9.65 -43.85
CA ALA A 392 30.05 8.87 -43.00
C ALA A 392 30.28 9.10 -41.49
N SER A 393 30.96 10.18 -41.11
CA SER A 393 31.22 10.53 -39.70
C SER A 393 30.05 11.26 -39.03
N THR A 394 29.16 11.90 -39.80
CA THR A 394 28.02 12.66 -39.26
C THR A 394 26.92 11.80 -38.61
N PRO A 395 26.56 10.59 -39.12
CA PRO A 395 25.62 9.71 -38.42
C PRO A 395 26.21 9.17 -37.11
N LEU A 396 27.51 8.84 -37.09
CA LEU A 396 28.19 8.30 -35.91
C LEU A 396 28.26 9.33 -34.77
N LEU A 397 28.72 10.55 -35.03
CA LEU A 397 28.79 11.62 -34.01
C LEU A 397 27.44 11.95 -33.36
N GLN A 398 26.34 11.71 -34.08
CA GLN A 398 24.99 12.00 -33.59
C GLN A 398 24.33 10.82 -32.89
N ALA A 399 24.66 9.59 -33.31
CA ALA A 399 24.41 8.41 -32.50
C ALA A 399 25.14 8.57 -31.15
N TYR A 400 26.41 8.98 -31.15
CA TYR A 400 27.14 9.33 -29.92
C TYR A 400 26.41 10.38 -29.10
N LYS A 401 26.00 11.52 -29.68
CA LYS A 401 25.23 12.52 -28.92
C LYS A 401 23.92 11.97 -28.35
N PHE A 402 23.20 11.13 -29.08
CA PHE A 402 21.99 10.49 -28.56
C PHE A 402 22.30 9.52 -27.41
N PHE A 403 23.40 8.78 -27.50
CA PHE A 403 23.89 7.92 -26.42
C PHE A 403 24.37 8.73 -25.21
N ASP A 404 25.07 9.85 -25.42
CA ASP A 404 25.50 10.78 -24.38
C ASP A 404 24.29 11.41 -23.69
N ASP A 405 23.29 11.88 -24.45
CA ASP A 405 22.05 12.44 -23.90
C ASP A 405 21.28 11.36 -23.11
N LYS A 406 21.26 10.11 -23.60
CA LYS A 406 20.63 8.99 -22.88
C LYS A 406 21.38 8.67 -21.58
N GLN A 407 22.71 8.64 -21.62
CA GLN A 407 23.55 8.41 -20.45
C GLN A 407 23.39 9.55 -19.43
N ALA A 408 23.28 10.81 -19.90
CA ALA A 408 23.00 11.98 -19.09
C ALA A 408 21.61 11.91 -18.41
N ILE A 409 20.65 11.22 -19.02
CA ILE A 409 19.32 10.98 -18.43
C ILE A 409 19.38 9.86 -17.40
N GLU A 410 20.14 8.79 -17.66
CA GLU A 410 20.33 7.68 -16.71
C GLU A 410 20.98 8.16 -15.40
N VAL A 411 21.82 9.21 -15.44
CA VAL A 411 22.37 9.82 -14.22
C VAL A 411 21.44 10.82 -13.52
N SER A 412 20.30 11.18 -14.12
CA SER A 412 19.33 12.10 -13.51
C SER A 412 18.69 11.50 -12.27
N GLU A 413 18.51 12.32 -11.25
CA GLU A 413 17.86 11.93 -9.99
C GLU A 413 16.40 11.51 -10.17
N MET A 414 15.72 12.04 -11.20
CA MET A 414 14.33 11.69 -11.53
C MET A 414 14.22 10.56 -12.57
N TYR A 415 15.33 9.90 -12.90
CA TYR A 415 15.33 8.80 -13.88
C TYR A 415 14.38 7.67 -13.50
N PHE A 416 14.29 7.33 -12.21
CA PHE A 416 13.37 6.30 -11.71
C PHE A 416 11.92 6.61 -12.08
N LEU A 417 11.44 7.83 -11.81
CA LEU A 417 10.08 8.25 -12.15
C LEU A 417 9.85 8.30 -13.66
N TRP A 418 10.83 8.78 -14.43
CA TRP A 418 10.73 8.77 -15.88
C TRP A 418 10.57 7.34 -16.43
N LYS A 419 11.33 6.37 -15.89
CA LYS A 419 11.25 4.96 -16.29
C LYS A 419 9.92 4.33 -15.87
N ALA A 420 9.41 4.67 -14.69
CA ALA A 420 8.06 4.29 -14.24
C ALA A 420 6.98 4.76 -15.22
N GLY A 421 7.07 6.02 -15.70
CA GLY A 421 6.14 6.58 -16.68
C GLY A 421 6.11 5.81 -17.98
N ARG A 422 7.26 5.32 -18.44
CA ARG A 422 7.36 4.47 -19.64
C ARG A 422 6.73 3.10 -19.43
N HIS A 423 6.82 2.54 -18.23
CA HIS A 423 6.20 1.28 -17.87
C HIS A 423 4.66 1.38 -17.80
N SER A 424 4.12 2.55 -17.42
CA SER A 424 2.66 2.77 -17.35
C SER A 424 1.97 2.86 -18.71
N HIS A 425 2.73 3.07 -19.78
CA HIS A 425 2.24 3.29 -21.14
C HIS A 425 2.51 2.13 -22.11
N GLY A 426 3.20 1.08 -21.67
CA GLY A 426 3.41 -0.16 -22.42
C GLY A 426 2.45 -1.23 -21.95
#